data_AF-A0A5M5BU06-F1
#
_entry.id   AF-A0A5M5BU06-F1
#
_cell.length_a   1.000
_cell.length_b   1.000
_cell.length_c   1.000
_cell.angle_alpha   90.00
_cell.angle_beta   90.00
_cell.angle_gamma   90.00
#
_symmetry.space_group_name_H-M   'P 1'
#
loop_
_entity.id
_entity.type
_entity.pdbx_description
1 polymer ?
#
loop_
_entity_poly.entity_id
_entity_poly.type
_entity_poly.pdbx_seq_one_letter_code
_entity_poly.pdbx_strand_id
1 'polypeptide(L)'
;MQMMNKNGFSRCGENYINRLRKEGRYSTAHVYKNALYSFSKFCGTLNMSFRQVTKERLRRYGQYLYECGLKPNTISTYMRMLRSIYNRGVEAGSAPYVPRLFHDVYTGVDVRQ
;
A
#
# COMPACT_ATOMS: atom_id res chain seq x y z
N MET A 1 -22.82 -8.98 -7.39
CA MET A 1 -22.36 -8.77 -6.00
C MET A 1 -20.94 -9.33 -5.89
N GLN A 2 -19.90 -8.50 -5.87
CA GLN A 2 -18.52 -9.02 -5.76
C GLN A 2 -18.31 -9.61 -4.37
N MET A 3 -17.99 -10.91 -4.30
CA MET A 3 -17.64 -11.57 -3.04
C MET A 3 -16.48 -10.83 -2.38
N MET A 4 -16.71 -10.30 -1.17
CA MET A 4 -15.68 -9.75 -0.32
C MET A 4 -14.70 -10.86 0.06
N ASN A 5 -13.56 -10.91 -0.62
CA ASN A 5 -12.46 -11.78 -0.22
C ASN A 5 -11.99 -11.36 1.19
N LYS A 6 -12.29 -12.20 2.19
CA LYS A 6 -11.99 -11.96 3.60
C LYS A 6 -10.49 -11.77 3.87
N ASN A 7 -9.64 -12.21 2.94
CA ASN A 7 -8.17 -12.18 3.02
C ASN A 7 -7.54 -11.26 1.96
N GLY A 8 -8.29 -10.25 1.48
CA GLY A 8 -7.78 -9.29 0.50
C GLY A 8 -6.73 -8.32 1.06
N PHE A 9 -5.92 -7.74 0.17
CA PHE A 9 -4.96 -6.69 0.49
C PHE A 9 -5.64 -5.47 1.13
N SER A 10 -6.80 -5.03 0.59
CA SER A 10 -7.57 -3.91 1.16
C SER A 10 -7.97 -4.17 2.60
N ARG A 11 -8.51 -5.36 2.88
CA ARG A 11 -8.94 -5.78 4.22
C ARG A 11 -7.76 -5.85 5.19
N CYS A 12 -6.62 -6.40 4.75
CA CYS A 12 -5.40 -6.42 5.56
C CYS A 12 -4.96 -5.00 5.96
N GLY A 13 -5.00 -4.07 5.00
CA GLY A 13 -4.69 -2.66 5.25
C GLY A 13 -5.68 -2.00 6.22
N GLU A 14 -6.98 -2.18 6.03
CA GLU A 14 -8.03 -1.65 6.92
C GLU A 14 -7.90 -2.17 8.35
N ASN A 15 -7.67 -3.48 8.51
CA ASN A 15 -7.45 -4.09 9.82
C ASN A 15 -6.25 -3.45 10.52
N TYR A 16 -5.15 -3.24 9.80
CA TYR A 16 -3.96 -2.62 10.35
C TYR A 16 -4.17 -1.14 10.71
N ILE A 17 -4.87 -0.37 9.86
CA ILE A 17 -5.27 1.01 10.14
C ILE A 17 -6.12 1.10 11.41
N ASN A 18 -7.08 0.20 11.57
CA ASN A 18 -7.93 0.14 12.76
C ASN A 18 -7.13 -0.21 14.03
N ARG A 19 -6.13 -1.08 13.91
CA ARG A 19 -5.21 -1.38 15.02
C ARG A 19 -4.41 -0.14 15.43
N LEU A 20 -3.82 0.57 14.47
CA LEU A 20 -3.09 1.82 14.73
C LEU A 20 -3.95 2.87 15.42
N ARG A 21 -5.23 2.97 15.06
CA ARG A 21 -6.18 3.88 15.74
C ARG A 21 -6.42 3.47 17.19
N LYS A 22 -6.61 2.18 17.46
CA LYS A 22 -6.75 1.64 18.83
C LYS A 22 -5.49 1.88 19.67
N GLU A 23 -4.31 1.86 19.03
CA GLU A 23 -3.02 2.20 19.64
C GLU A 23 -2.82 3.73 19.82
N GLY A 24 -3.78 4.58 19.45
CA GLY A 24 -3.66 6.05 19.52
C GLY A 24 -2.77 6.67 18.43
N ARG A 25 -2.31 5.89 17.46
CA ARG A 25 -1.37 6.31 16.40
C ARG A 25 -2.11 6.88 15.20
N TYR A 26 -2.91 7.91 15.42
CA TYR A 26 -3.83 8.47 14.42
C TYR A 26 -3.13 9.01 13.18
N SER A 27 -2.02 9.75 13.34
CA SER A 27 -1.24 10.28 12.21
C SER A 27 -0.69 9.16 11.33
N THR A 28 -0.16 8.10 11.93
CA THR A 28 0.31 6.92 11.19
C THR A 28 -0.87 6.25 10.48
N ALA A 29 -1.98 6.01 11.17
CA ALA A 29 -3.19 5.43 10.58
C ALA A 29 -3.70 6.23 9.37
N HIS A 30 -3.63 7.56 9.44
CA HIS A 30 -4.03 8.45 8.36
C HIS A 30 -3.16 8.27 7.10
N VAL A 31 -1.84 8.18 7.26
CA VAL A 31 -0.92 7.95 6.13
C VAL A 31 -1.17 6.59 5.47
N TYR A 32 -1.38 5.53 6.26
CA TYR A 32 -1.75 4.20 5.73
C TYR A 32 -3.10 4.25 4.98
N LYS A 33 -4.11 4.94 5.53
CA LYS A 33 -5.42 5.11 4.89
C LYS A 33 -5.30 5.81 3.54
N ASN A 34 -4.55 6.91 3.46
CA ASN A 34 -4.38 7.66 2.23
C ASN A 34 -3.63 6.86 1.16
N ALA A 35 -2.54 6.17 1.54
CA ALA A 35 -1.79 5.31 0.63
C ALA A 35 -2.67 4.18 0.07
N LEU A 36 -3.41 3.49 0.94
CA LEU A 36 -4.30 2.41 0.54
C LEU A 36 -5.42 2.91 -0.38
N TYR A 37 -6.09 3.99 0.01
CA TYR A 37 -7.17 4.57 -0.78
C TYR A 37 -6.70 5.05 -2.15
N SER A 38 -5.57 5.76 -2.21
CA SER A 38 -4.99 6.25 -3.46
C SER A 38 -4.62 5.11 -4.40
N PHE A 39 -4.02 4.03 -3.88
CA PHE A 39 -3.68 2.86 -4.69
C PHE A 39 -4.92 2.08 -5.16
N SER A 40 -5.93 1.92 -4.31
CA SER A 40 -7.21 1.32 -4.67
C SER A 40 -7.93 2.11 -5.77
N LYS A 41 -7.93 3.45 -5.66
CA LYS A 41 -8.49 4.35 -6.68
C LYS A 41 -7.75 4.19 -8.01
N PHE A 42 -6.42 4.16 -8.00
CA PHE A 42 -5.61 3.90 -9.18
C PHE A 42 -5.92 2.53 -9.82
N CYS A 43 -6.12 1.49 -9.01
CA CYS A 43 -6.46 0.16 -9.50
C CYS A 43 -7.92 -0.01 -9.94
N GLY A 44 -8.77 1.02 -9.78
CA GLY A 44 -10.18 0.98 -10.14
C GLY A 44 -11.04 0.07 -9.27
N THR A 45 -10.55 -0.37 -8.11
CA THR A 45 -11.31 -1.22 -7.18
C THR A 45 -10.94 -0.95 -5.73
N LEU A 46 -11.95 -0.85 -4.87
CA LEU A 46 -11.77 -0.67 -3.44
C LEU A 46 -11.40 -1.99 -2.74
N ASN A 47 -11.67 -3.14 -3.37
CA ASN A 47 -11.44 -4.46 -2.79
C ASN A 47 -10.36 -5.22 -3.57
N MET A 48 -9.10 -4.91 -3.28
CA MET A 48 -7.96 -5.57 -3.91
C MET A 48 -7.57 -6.85 -3.20
N SER A 49 -7.26 -7.87 -3.99
CA SER A 49 -6.56 -9.08 -3.56
C SER A 49 -5.04 -8.88 -3.58
N PHE A 50 -4.29 -9.71 -2.83
CA PHE A 50 -2.82 -9.68 -2.87
C PHE A 50 -2.23 -9.99 -4.24
N ARG A 51 -2.89 -10.83 -5.04
CA ARG A 51 -2.47 -11.15 -6.42
C ARG A 51 -2.52 -9.95 -7.36
N GLN A 52 -3.35 -8.95 -7.04
CA GLN A 52 -3.44 -7.71 -7.79
C GLN A 52 -2.35 -6.70 -7.42
N VAL A 53 -1.54 -6.96 -6.39
CA VAL A 53 -0.37 -6.14 -6.05
C VAL A 53 0.84 -6.71 -6.77
N THR A 54 1.07 -6.25 -8.00
CA THR A 54 2.18 -6.71 -8.86
C THR A 54 3.25 -5.62 -9.00
N LYS A 55 4.49 -6.02 -9.36
CA LYS A 55 5.58 -5.08 -9.65
C LYS A 55 5.17 -4.00 -10.66
N GLU A 56 4.50 -4.43 -11.73
CA GLU A 56 4.05 -3.53 -12.78
C GLU A 56 3.04 -2.50 -12.27
N ARG A 57 2.04 -2.92 -11.50
CA ARG A 57 1.04 -2.00 -10.94
C ARG A 57 1.67 -1.03 -9.95
N LEU A 58 2.62 -1.49 -9.14
CA LEU A 58 3.37 -0.62 -8.23
C LEU A 58 4.22 0.41 -9.00
N ARG A 59 4.92 0.01 -10.06
CA ARG A 59 5.68 0.91 -10.92
C ARG A 59 4.78 1.95 -11.60
N ARG A 60 3.69 1.52 -12.24
CA ARG A 60 2.72 2.42 -12.88
C ARG A 60 2.05 3.36 -11.88
N TYR A 61 1.78 2.88 -10.67
CA TYR A 61 1.26 3.72 -9.60
C TYR A 61 2.26 4.80 -9.17
N GLY A 62 3.56 4.46 -9.04
CA GLY A 62 4.60 5.44 -8.73
C GLY A 62 4.68 6.55 -9.79
N GLN A 63 4.64 6.17 -11.07
CA GLN A 63 4.59 7.11 -12.18
C GLN A 63 3.33 7.99 -12.15
N TYR A 64 2.16 7.39 -11.91
CA TYR A 64 0.90 8.13 -11.77
C TYR A 64 0.97 9.18 -10.66
N LEU A 65 1.53 8.85 -9.49
CA LEU A 65 1.69 9.81 -8.40
C LEU A 65 2.65 10.96 -8.78
N TYR A 66 3.74 10.64 -9.50
CA TYR A 66 4.67 11.63 -10.00
C TYR A 66 4.00 12.59 -11.00
N GLU A 67 3.24 12.07 -11.95
CA GLU A 67 2.46 12.85 -12.92
C GLU A 67 1.38 13.70 -12.26
N CYS A 68 0.83 13.26 -11.12
CA CYS A 68 -0.06 14.07 -10.29
C CYS A 68 0.68 15.17 -9.48
N GLY A 69 1.99 15.35 -9.67
CA GLY A 69 2.78 16.38 -9.00
C GLY A 69 3.17 16.05 -7.56
N LEU A 70 3.03 14.80 -7.11
CA LEU A 70 3.44 14.42 -5.76
C LEU A 70 4.96 14.38 -5.64
N LYS A 71 5.48 14.95 -4.55
CA LYS A 71 6.92 14.95 -4.26
C LYS A 71 7.43 13.51 -4.03
N PRO A 72 8.70 13.22 -4.37
CA PRO A 72 9.29 11.89 -4.16
C PRO A 72 9.12 11.34 -2.75
N ASN A 73 9.22 12.18 -1.72
CA ASN A 73 9.00 11.78 -0.32
C ASN A 73 7.60 11.22 -0.06
N THR A 74 6.57 11.80 -0.67
CA THR A 74 5.19 11.32 -0.54
C THR A 74 5.01 10.00 -1.27
N ILE A 75 5.56 9.89 -2.49
CA ILE A 75 5.53 8.66 -3.29
C ILE A 75 6.17 7.51 -2.50
N SER A 76 7.38 7.72 -1.98
CA SER A 76 8.06 6.73 -1.15
C SER A 76 7.30 6.37 0.10
N THR A 77 6.67 7.36 0.74
CA THR A 77 5.85 7.11 1.93
C THR A 77 4.70 6.16 1.57
N TYR A 78 4.00 6.39 0.46
CA TYR A 78 2.93 5.50 0.02
C TYR A 78 3.46 4.11 -0.30
N MET A 79 4.57 3.99 -1.04
CA MET A 79 5.18 2.69 -1.35
C MET A 79 5.59 1.92 -0.09
N ARG A 80 6.13 2.60 0.93
CA ARG A 80 6.47 1.98 2.22
C ARG A 80 5.23 1.49 2.96
N MET A 81 4.13 2.26 2.97
CA MET A 81 2.89 1.83 3.61
C MET A 81 2.31 0.60 2.91
N LEU A 82 2.24 0.61 1.57
CA LEU A 82 1.75 -0.52 0.78
C LEU A 82 2.62 -1.77 0.97
N ARG A 83 3.95 -1.62 1.01
CA ARG A 83 4.89 -2.71 1.32
C ARG A 83 4.63 -3.29 2.70
N SER A 84 4.42 -2.42 3.69
CA SER A 84 4.14 -2.87 5.05
C SER A 84 2.80 -3.61 5.16
N ILE A 85 1.76 -3.20 4.43
CA ILE A 85 0.49 -3.95 4.34
C ILE A 85 0.73 -5.30 3.67
N TYR A 86 1.46 -5.35 2.55
CA TYR A 86 1.73 -6.59 1.84
C TYR A 86 2.47 -7.60 2.71
N ASN A 87 3.54 -7.16 3.38
CA ASN A 87 4.34 -8.00 4.26
C ASN A 87 3.51 -8.60 5.41
N ARG A 88 2.57 -7.84 6.00
CA ARG A 88 1.65 -8.39 6.99
C ARG A 88 0.75 -9.48 6.41
N GLY A 89 0.33 -9.32 5.16
CA GLY A 89 -0.39 -10.36 4.44
C GLY A 89 0.43 -11.63 4.28
N VAL A 90 1.74 -11.50 4.00
CA VAL A 90 2.67 -12.64 3.91
C VAL A 90 2.84 -13.30 5.28
N GLU A 91 3.09 -12.53 6.33
CA GLU A 91 3.23 -13.01 7.72
C GLU A 91 1.97 -13.76 8.19
N ALA A 92 0.78 -13.29 7.78
CA ALA A 92 -0.49 -13.92 8.09
C ALA A 92 -0.87 -15.09 7.14
N GLY A 93 0.01 -15.51 6.23
CA GLY A 93 -0.27 -16.57 5.26
C GLY A 93 -1.35 -16.25 4.23
N SER A 94 -1.78 -14.98 4.15
CA SER A 94 -2.84 -14.51 3.24
C SER A 94 -2.30 -14.05 1.88
N ALA A 95 -1.00 -13.81 1.78
CA ALA A 95 -0.30 -13.39 0.57
C ALA A 95 0.90 -14.30 0.26
N PRO A 96 1.20 -14.56 -1.02
CA PRO A 96 2.43 -15.25 -1.38
C PRO A 96 3.65 -14.36 -1.10
N TYR A 97 4.76 -14.96 -0.68
CA TYR A 97 6.03 -14.26 -0.61
C TYR A 97 6.58 -14.06 -2.03
N VAL A 98 6.74 -12.79 -2.45
CA VAL A 98 7.31 -12.44 -3.75
C VAL A 98 8.61 -11.66 -3.56
N PRO A 99 9.77 -12.27 -3.87
CA PRO A 99 11.06 -11.60 -3.75
C PRO A 99 11.11 -10.30 -4.56
N ARG A 100 11.66 -9.24 -3.95
CA ARG A 100 11.89 -7.95 -4.61
C ARG A 100 10.62 -7.31 -5.20
N LEU A 101 9.42 -7.58 -4.65
CA LEU A 101 8.14 -7.04 -5.15
C LEU A 101 8.12 -5.50 -5.22
N PHE A 102 8.75 -4.82 -4.25
CA PHE A 102 8.83 -3.36 -4.16
C PHE A 102 10.22 -2.83 -4.54
N HIS A 103 11.08 -3.63 -5.18
CA HIS A 103 12.46 -3.23 -5.47
C HIS A 103 12.56 -2.13 -6.50
N ASP A 104 11.68 -2.15 -7.51
CA ASP A 104 11.74 -1.24 -8.66
C ASP A 104 10.88 0.02 -8.46
N VAL A 105 10.37 0.24 -7.24
CA VAL A 105 9.65 1.48 -6.89
C VAL A 105 10.51 2.36 -6.01
N TYR A 106 10.39 3.68 -6.20
CA TYR A 106 11.07 4.64 -5.35
C TYR A 106 10.57 4.51 -3.91
N THR A 107 11.43 4.01 -3.03
CA THR A 107 11.20 3.93 -1.58
C THR A 107 12.17 4.80 -0.78
N GLY A 108 12.98 5.63 -1.46
CA GLY A 108 13.97 6.51 -0.86
C GLY A 108 13.34 7.55 0.08
N VAL A 109 14.11 8.01 1.05
CA VAL A 109 13.84 9.26 1.77
C VAL A 109 14.78 10.30 1.17
N ASP A 110 14.25 11.42 0.70
CA ASP A 110 15.07 12.58 0.33
C ASP A 110 15.69 13.10 1.64
N VAL A 111 16.93 12.70 1.89
CA VAL A 111 17.75 13.19 2.99
C VAL A 111 18.37 14.49 2.49
N ARG A 112 17.59 15.59 2.49
CA ARG A 112 18.23 16.90 2.45
C ARG A 112 18.84 17.12 3.83
N GLN A 113 20.15 16.91 3.92
CA GLN A 113 20.99 17.46 4.98
C GLN A 113 21.11 18.97 4.80
#